data_AF-A0A4Q5YJH1-F1
#
_entry.id   AF-A0A4Q5YJH1-F1
#
_cell.length_a   1.000
_cell.length_b   1.000
_cell.length_c   1.000
_cell.angle_alpha   90.00
_cell.angle_beta   90.00
_cell.angle_gamma   90.00
#
_symmetry.space_group_name_H-M   'P 1'
#
loop_
_entity.id
_entity.type
_entity.pdbx_description
1 polymer ?
#
loop_
_entity_poly.entity_id
_entity_poly.type
_entity_poly.pdbx_seq_one_letter_code
_entity_poly.pdbx_strand_id
1 'polypeptide(L)'
;WYKMVNDYMYSIGGVAGARNPANAECFTAQPGTLYENGFADGGQNETCATYNMLKLTGSLFLFDQRAELMDYYERSLYNHILASVAENTPANTYHVPLRPGSIKQFGNPNMTGFTCCNGTAIESSTKLQNFIYFKSKDNQALYVNLFIPSTLDWTERKVTVEQTTNFPNEDQTSLTIKGNGKFDVNVRVPGWATKGFFVKINGKTQNLQAKPGSYLKISRAWKDGDVIELKMPFQFHLDPVMDQQNITSLFYGPILLAAQEPEARKDWRKISLAADDISKSIKGDPQRLEFTIDDVLFKPFYETYGRYSVYLDVVLK
;
A
#
# COMPACT_ATOMS: atom_id res chain seq x y z
N TRP A 1 11.80 13.55 2.11
CA TRP A 1 11.06 12.35 1.67
C TRP A 1 11.93 11.12 1.68
N TYR A 2 12.99 11.02 0.86
CA TYR A 2 13.85 9.83 0.82
C TYR A 2 14.38 9.40 2.19
N LYS A 3 14.84 10.36 3.01
CA LYS A 3 15.26 10.06 4.38
C LYS A 3 14.17 9.35 5.20
N MET A 4 12.91 9.75 5.06
CA MET A 4 11.81 9.15 5.80
C MET A 4 11.52 7.73 5.31
N VAL A 5 11.42 7.56 3.99
CA VAL A 5 11.10 6.26 3.36
C VAL A 5 12.25 5.26 3.53
N ASN A 6 13.50 5.71 3.46
CA ASN A 6 14.65 4.83 3.48
C ASN A 6 15.18 4.54 4.89
N ASP A 7 15.02 5.48 5.84
CA ASP A 7 15.68 5.38 7.16
C ASP A 7 14.70 5.25 8.34
N TYR A 8 13.41 5.54 8.14
CA TYR A 8 12.43 5.69 9.24
C TYR A 8 11.06 5.04 9.00
N MET A 9 10.89 4.38 7.86
CA MET A 9 9.61 3.80 7.46
C MET A 9 9.52 2.33 7.89
N TYR A 10 8.42 1.98 8.53
CA TYR A 10 8.01 0.60 8.75
C TYR A 10 7.29 0.06 7.51
N SER A 11 7.23 -1.25 7.33
CA SER A 11 6.65 -1.95 6.17
C SER A 11 5.22 -1.49 5.80
N ILE A 12 4.40 -1.06 6.75
CA ILE A 12 3.06 -0.52 6.49
C ILE A 12 3.06 0.86 5.77
N GLY A 13 4.23 1.48 5.60
CA GLY A 13 4.40 2.86 5.08
C GLY A 13 4.40 3.94 6.16
N GLY A 14 4.14 3.55 7.41
CA GLY A 14 4.15 4.42 8.58
C GLY A 14 5.55 4.79 9.06
N VAL A 15 5.63 5.86 9.85
CA VAL A 15 6.88 6.41 10.37
C VAL A 15 6.73 6.80 11.84
N ALA A 16 7.86 7.06 12.51
CA ALA A 16 7.95 7.38 13.94
C ALA A 16 7.56 6.23 14.88
N GLY A 17 7.94 6.33 16.15
CA GLY A 17 7.80 5.26 17.14
C GLY A 17 9.10 4.91 17.84
N ALA A 18 9.87 5.93 18.26
CA ALA A 18 11.16 5.74 18.89
C ALA A 18 11.03 5.20 20.32
N ARG A 19 11.66 4.06 20.59
CA ARG A 19 11.85 3.57 21.97
C ARG A 19 13.06 4.22 22.63
N ASN A 20 13.99 4.75 21.82
CA ASN A 20 15.18 5.45 22.28
C ASN A 20 15.48 6.68 21.38
N PRO A 21 15.32 7.92 21.89
CA PRO A 21 14.66 8.25 23.16
C PRO A 21 13.19 7.78 23.14
N ALA A 22 12.64 7.45 24.31
CA ALA A 22 11.27 6.92 24.41
C ALA A 22 10.23 8.00 24.07
N ASN A 23 9.79 8.03 22.81
CA ASN A 23 8.71 8.87 22.33
C ASN A 23 8.08 8.25 21.06
N ALA A 24 6.84 7.76 21.22
CA ALA A 24 6.06 7.11 20.17
C ALA A 24 5.77 7.99 18.94
N GLU A 25 5.82 9.31 19.09
CA GLU A 25 5.52 10.29 18.03
C GLU A 25 6.80 10.82 17.34
N CYS A 26 7.98 10.43 17.82
CA CYS A 26 9.25 10.89 17.26
C CYS A 26 9.95 9.82 16.41
N PHE A 27 10.78 10.30 15.48
CA PHE A 27 11.77 9.47 14.79
C PHE A 27 12.85 8.99 15.75
N THR A 28 13.46 7.86 15.43
CA THR A 28 14.66 7.38 16.15
C THR A 28 15.79 8.39 15.97
N ALA A 29 16.63 8.54 17.00
CA ALA A 29 17.75 9.47 16.93
C ALA A 29 18.75 9.06 15.83
N GLN A 30 19.06 7.76 15.75
CA GLN A 30 19.84 7.18 14.67
C GLN A 30 18.91 6.80 13.50
N PRO A 31 19.15 7.33 12.28
CA PRO A 31 18.46 6.87 11.07
C PRO A 31 18.82 5.41 10.76
N GLY A 32 17.88 4.63 10.23
CA GLY A 32 18.14 3.27 9.78
C GLY A 32 18.27 2.25 10.90
N THR A 33 17.80 2.57 12.12
CA THR A 33 17.88 1.69 13.29
C THR A 33 16.50 1.38 13.86
N LEU A 34 15.53 1.00 13.02
CA LEU A 34 14.16 0.77 13.49
C LEU A 34 14.07 -0.47 14.40
N TYR A 35 14.81 -1.53 14.11
CA TYR A 35 14.86 -2.70 14.99
C TYR A 35 15.48 -2.36 16.33
N GLU A 36 16.61 -1.63 16.36
CA GLU A 36 17.35 -1.28 17.57
C GLU A 36 16.71 -0.15 18.38
N ASN A 37 16.13 0.86 17.74
CA ASN A 37 15.67 2.10 18.41
C ASN A 37 14.19 2.45 18.13
N GLY A 38 13.51 1.72 17.25
CA GLY A 38 12.08 1.88 16.98
C GLY A 38 11.19 0.99 17.86
N PHE A 39 10.01 0.62 17.35
CA PHE A 39 9.06 -0.30 18.01
C PHE A 39 8.70 0.06 19.47
N ALA A 40 8.52 1.35 19.77
CA ALA A 40 8.23 1.86 21.12
C ALA A 40 6.96 1.30 21.76
N ASP A 41 7.05 0.80 22.99
CA ASP A 41 5.91 0.15 23.68
C ASP A 41 4.66 1.04 23.78
N GLY A 42 4.81 2.36 23.87
CA GLY A 42 3.72 3.34 23.94
C GLY A 42 2.98 3.59 22.61
N GLY A 43 3.41 2.98 21.50
CA GLY A 43 2.85 3.18 20.18
C GLY A 43 3.91 3.48 19.13
N GLN A 44 3.60 3.19 17.87
CA GLN A 44 4.39 3.63 16.71
C GLN A 44 3.42 4.09 15.62
N ASN A 45 3.96 4.63 14.52
CA ASN A 45 3.17 4.86 13.31
C ASN A 45 1.93 5.70 13.61
N GLU A 46 2.12 6.93 14.10
CA GLU A 46 0.99 7.83 14.25
C GLU A 46 0.30 8.05 12.90
N THR A 47 -1.03 7.90 12.84
CA THR A 47 -1.80 8.01 11.61
C THR A 47 -1.60 9.37 10.93
N CYS A 48 -1.50 10.47 11.70
CA CYS A 48 -1.20 11.82 11.20
C CYS A 48 0.12 11.91 10.43
N ALA A 49 1.16 11.21 10.89
CA ALA A 49 2.47 11.27 10.26
C ALA A 49 2.39 10.68 8.84
N THR A 50 1.65 9.57 8.70
CA THR A 50 1.46 8.91 7.39
C THR A 50 0.56 9.71 6.48
N TYR A 51 -0.53 10.28 6.99
CA TYR A 51 -1.37 11.20 6.24
C TYR A 51 -0.57 12.37 5.64
N ASN A 52 0.30 13.00 6.45
CA ASN A 52 1.13 14.10 5.96
C ASN A 52 2.23 13.63 5.00
N MET A 53 2.76 12.42 5.18
CA MET A 53 3.66 11.81 4.20
C MET A 53 2.96 11.54 2.86
N LEU A 54 1.69 11.11 2.85
CA LEU A 54 0.89 10.96 1.64
C LEU A 54 0.67 12.31 0.93
N LYS A 55 0.37 13.38 1.68
CA LYS A 55 0.28 14.74 1.14
C LYS A 55 1.59 15.20 0.50
N LEU A 56 2.71 15.04 1.22
CA LEU A 56 4.04 15.38 0.70
C LEU A 56 4.35 14.60 -0.58
N THR A 57 4.10 13.30 -0.58
CA THR A 57 4.29 12.39 -1.72
C THR A 57 3.50 12.87 -2.93
N GLY A 58 2.24 13.26 -2.70
CA GLY A 58 1.38 13.85 -3.70
C GLY A 58 1.91 15.16 -4.30
N SER A 59 2.36 16.08 -3.45
CA SER A 59 2.96 17.33 -3.90
C SER A 59 4.24 17.11 -4.69
N LEU A 60 5.07 16.15 -4.30
CA LEU A 60 6.26 15.77 -5.06
C LEU A 60 5.89 15.16 -6.42
N PHE A 61 4.82 14.37 -6.49
CA PHE A 61 4.37 13.79 -7.75
C PHE A 61 3.86 14.85 -8.73
N LEU A 62 3.19 15.89 -8.24
CA LEU A 62 2.78 17.04 -9.05
C LEU A 62 3.97 17.80 -9.65
N PHE A 63 5.14 17.73 -9.01
CA PHE A 63 6.37 18.32 -9.51
C PHE A 63 7.12 17.39 -10.47
N ASP A 64 7.30 16.13 -10.09
CA ASP A 64 8.04 15.11 -10.84
C ASP A 64 7.32 13.75 -10.74
N GLN A 65 6.80 13.27 -11.86
CA GLN A 65 5.88 12.11 -11.94
C GLN A 65 6.64 10.77 -11.85
N ARG A 66 7.31 10.55 -10.73
CA ARG A 66 8.10 9.34 -10.47
C ARG A 66 7.26 8.25 -9.82
N ALA A 67 7.44 7.01 -10.27
CA ALA A 67 6.60 5.89 -9.86
C ALA A 67 6.81 5.50 -8.39
N GLU A 68 8.02 5.65 -7.84
CA GLU A 68 8.30 5.29 -6.45
C GLU A 68 7.50 6.12 -5.44
N LEU A 69 7.07 7.32 -5.82
CA LEU A 69 6.17 8.14 -5.00
C LEU A 69 4.81 7.45 -4.89
N MET A 70 4.28 6.95 -6.00
CA MET A 70 2.98 6.28 -6.01
C MET A 70 3.04 4.84 -5.50
N ASP A 71 4.22 4.19 -5.54
CA ASP A 71 4.45 2.93 -4.82
C ASP A 71 4.39 3.13 -3.30
N TYR A 72 5.01 4.19 -2.77
CA TYR A 72 4.86 4.57 -1.36
C TYR A 72 3.41 4.95 -1.02
N TYR A 73 2.74 5.69 -1.91
CA TYR A 73 1.34 6.09 -1.72
C TYR A 73 0.44 4.87 -1.60
N GLU A 74 0.54 3.92 -2.53
CA GLU A 74 -0.20 2.65 -2.52
C GLU A 74 0.06 1.87 -1.23
N ARG A 75 1.33 1.66 -0.89
CA ARG A 75 1.71 0.93 0.33
C ARG A 75 1.09 1.55 1.58
N SER A 76 1.23 2.86 1.74
CA SER A 76 0.76 3.57 2.95
C SER A 76 -0.76 3.68 3.01
N LEU A 77 -1.42 3.80 1.85
CA LEU A 77 -2.88 3.81 1.76
C LEU A 77 -3.45 2.47 2.23
N TYR A 78 -3.06 1.37 1.58
CA TYR A 78 -3.62 0.04 1.87
C TYR A 78 -3.21 -0.49 3.24
N ASN A 79 -1.95 -0.28 3.64
CA ASN A 79 -1.41 -0.98 4.82
C ASN A 79 -1.44 -0.14 6.09
N HIS A 80 -1.59 1.18 6.01
CA HIS A 80 -1.67 2.04 7.19
C HIS A 80 -3.00 2.81 7.25
N ILE A 81 -3.33 3.63 6.26
CA ILE A 81 -4.55 4.46 6.32
C ILE A 81 -5.80 3.59 6.43
N LEU A 82 -5.96 2.55 5.59
CA LEU A 82 -7.10 1.63 5.72
C LEU A 82 -7.06 0.85 7.03
N ALA A 83 -5.87 0.47 7.50
CA ALA A 83 -5.73 -0.22 8.79
C ALA A 83 -6.08 0.65 10.00
N SER A 84 -6.16 1.98 9.84
CA SER A 84 -6.40 2.95 10.92
C SER A 84 -7.89 3.16 11.26
N VAL A 85 -8.79 2.55 10.49
CA VAL A 85 -10.25 2.68 10.62
C VAL A 85 -10.82 1.46 11.35
N ALA A 86 -11.78 1.68 12.26
CA ALA A 86 -12.47 0.59 12.94
C ALA A 86 -13.46 -0.13 12.01
N GLU A 87 -13.68 -1.43 12.24
CA GLU A 87 -14.49 -2.29 11.36
C GLU A 87 -15.93 -1.79 11.18
N ASN A 88 -16.59 -1.47 12.29
CA ASN A 88 -18.05 -1.26 12.32
C ASN A 88 -18.45 0.05 13.03
N THR A 89 -17.50 0.95 13.27
CA THR A 89 -17.75 2.21 13.99
C THR A 89 -16.95 3.36 13.36
N PRO A 90 -17.35 4.63 13.57
CA PRO A 90 -16.54 5.79 13.15
C PRO A 90 -15.23 5.97 13.93
N ALA A 91 -14.90 5.06 14.86
CA ALA A 91 -13.68 5.13 15.64
C ALA A 91 -12.44 4.92 14.75
N ASN A 92 -11.32 5.47 15.20
CA ASN A 92 -10.04 5.38 14.49
C ASN A 92 -8.91 5.14 15.48
N THR A 93 -7.73 4.84 14.93
CA THR A 93 -6.53 4.65 15.73
C THR A 93 -5.59 5.85 15.67
N TYR A 94 -4.93 6.14 16.80
CA TYR A 94 -3.89 7.16 16.87
C TYR A 94 -2.55 6.56 16.46
N HIS A 95 -2.14 5.46 17.10
CA HIS A 95 -0.91 4.71 16.82
C HIS A 95 -1.25 3.33 16.26
N VAL A 96 -0.54 2.90 15.21
CA VAL A 96 -0.62 1.53 14.69
C VAL A 96 0.57 0.70 15.20
N PRO A 97 0.37 -0.14 16.23
CA PRO A 97 1.47 -0.90 16.83
C PRO A 97 1.89 -2.07 15.93
N LEU A 98 3.19 -2.31 15.82
CA LEU A 98 3.77 -3.36 14.95
C LEU A 98 4.65 -4.38 15.71
N ARG A 99 4.62 -4.34 17.05
CA ARG A 99 5.29 -5.32 17.90
C ARG A 99 4.61 -6.70 17.80
N PRO A 100 5.30 -7.80 18.19
CA PRO A 100 4.69 -9.13 18.19
C PRO A 100 3.40 -9.18 19.00
N GLY A 101 2.36 -9.81 18.45
CA GLY A 101 1.08 -9.97 19.14
C GLY A 101 0.42 -8.65 19.55
N SER A 102 0.57 -7.58 18.76
CA SER A 102 -0.09 -6.31 19.01
C SER A 102 -1.59 -6.35 18.69
N ILE A 103 -2.35 -5.39 19.22
CA ILE A 103 -3.76 -5.17 18.90
C ILE A 103 -3.95 -3.69 18.60
N LYS A 104 -4.65 -3.35 17.51
CA LYS A 104 -5.03 -1.97 17.19
C LYS A 104 -6.09 -1.48 18.18
N GLN A 105 -5.92 -0.28 18.70
CA GLN A 105 -6.90 0.35 19.57
C GLN A 105 -7.67 1.41 18.76
N PHE A 106 -8.99 1.32 18.78
CA PHE A 106 -9.87 2.26 18.09
C PHE A 106 -10.70 3.03 19.10
N GLY A 107 -10.67 4.36 19.04
CA GLY A 107 -11.29 5.23 20.03
C GLY A 107 -12.13 6.36 19.43
N ASN A 108 -12.81 7.07 20.33
CA ASN A 108 -13.54 8.30 20.05
C ASN A 108 -14.62 8.21 18.94
N PRO A 109 -15.47 7.16 18.86
CA PRO A 109 -16.49 7.06 17.80
C PRO A 109 -17.50 8.22 17.81
N ASN A 110 -17.73 8.84 18.97
CA ASN A 110 -18.71 9.91 19.17
C ASN A 110 -18.08 11.32 19.10
N MET A 111 -16.77 11.45 18.83
CA MET A 111 -16.06 12.73 18.77
C MET A 111 -16.24 13.60 20.05
N THR A 112 -16.33 12.98 21.24
CA THR A 112 -16.53 13.69 22.53
C THR A 112 -15.24 14.25 23.14
N GLY A 113 -14.10 13.96 22.50
CA GLY A 113 -12.82 14.66 22.65
C GLY A 113 -12.18 14.79 21.27
N PHE A 114 -10.98 15.39 21.17
CA PHE A 114 -10.35 15.56 19.87
C PHE A 114 -8.83 15.40 19.92
N THR A 115 -8.34 14.35 19.28
CA THR A 115 -6.92 14.18 18.97
C THR A 115 -6.64 14.67 17.54
N CYS A 116 -5.38 14.96 17.22
CA CYS A 116 -4.96 15.24 15.85
C CYS A 116 -5.40 14.13 14.86
N CYS A 117 -5.30 12.85 15.27
CA CYS A 117 -5.67 11.71 14.44
C CYS A 117 -7.17 11.64 14.14
N ASN A 118 -8.03 12.20 15.01
CA ASN A 118 -9.46 12.35 14.70
C ASN A 118 -9.69 13.28 13.52
N GLY A 119 -9.03 14.44 13.49
CA GLY A 119 -9.06 15.35 12.34
C GLY A 119 -8.52 14.70 11.07
N THR A 120 -7.36 14.04 11.17
CA THR A 120 -6.74 13.32 10.06
C THR A 120 -7.65 12.24 9.47
N ALA A 121 -8.36 11.46 10.29
CA ALA A 121 -9.23 10.40 9.77
C ALA A 121 -10.43 10.96 9.01
N ILE A 122 -11.03 12.06 9.47
CA ILE A 122 -12.10 12.74 8.74
C ILE A 122 -11.60 13.21 7.37
N GLU A 123 -10.41 13.81 7.32
CA GLU A 123 -9.81 14.25 6.05
C GLU A 123 -9.43 13.07 5.13
N SER A 124 -8.88 12.00 5.68
CA SER A 124 -8.40 10.85 4.92
C SER A 124 -9.55 10.13 4.21
N SER A 125 -10.65 9.88 4.92
CA SER A 125 -11.81 9.15 4.39
C SER A 125 -12.56 9.91 3.29
N THR A 126 -12.38 11.23 3.17
CA THR A 126 -13.05 12.05 2.13
C THR A 126 -12.22 12.22 0.85
N LYS A 127 -10.97 11.72 0.84
CA LYS A 127 -9.96 12.03 -0.19
C LYS A 127 -9.28 10.80 -0.78
N LEU A 128 -9.81 9.59 -0.55
CA LEU A 128 -9.22 8.33 -1.05
C LEU A 128 -9.07 8.32 -2.59
N GLN A 129 -9.93 9.04 -3.29
CA GLN A 129 -9.96 9.19 -4.75
C GLN A 129 -8.89 10.14 -5.32
N ASN A 130 -8.33 11.05 -4.51
CA ASN A 130 -7.56 12.21 -5.01
C ASN A 130 -6.32 11.85 -5.80
N PHE A 131 -5.77 10.66 -5.57
CA PHE A 131 -4.49 10.23 -6.15
C PHE A 131 -4.65 9.09 -7.15
N ILE A 132 -5.89 8.72 -7.52
CA ILE A 132 -6.11 7.70 -8.55
C ILE A 132 -5.59 8.19 -9.90
N TYR A 133 -5.88 9.44 -10.25
CA TYR A 133 -5.52 10.02 -11.53
C TYR A 133 -4.86 11.40 -11.39
N PHE A 134 -3.93 11.70 -12.29
CA PHE A 134 -3.47 13.06 -12.56
C PHE A 134 -3.45 13.30 -14.06
N LYS A 135 -3.50 14.55 -14.47
CA LYS A 135 -3.29 14.95 -15.87
C LYS A 135 -2.04 15.81 -15.98
N SER A 136 -1.38 15.75 -17.13
CA SER A 136 -0.28 16.67 -17.44
C SER A 136 -0.79 18.11 -17.58
N LYS A 137 0.11 19.08 -17.36
CA LYS A 137 -0.20 20.51 -17.41
C LYS A 137 -0.77 20.97 -18.77
N ASP A 138 -0.31 20.37 -19.86
CA ASP A 138 -0.77 20.63 -21.23
C ASP A 138 -2.03 19.84 -21.61
N ASN A 139 -2.62 19.12 -20.65
CA ASN A 139 -3.76 18.23 -20.81
C ASN A 139 -3.55 17.15 -21.90
N GLN A 140 -2.33 16.78 -22.27
CA GLN A 140 -2.05 15.75 -23.29
C GLN A 140 -1.82 14.35 -22.73
N ALA A 141 -1.69 14.20 -21.42
CA ALA A 141 -1.47 12.91 -20.79
C ALA A 141 -2.32 12.72 -19.53
N LEU A 142 -2.79 11.49 -19.34
CA LEU A 142 -3.40 10.99 -18.12
C LEU A 142 -2.42 10.06 -17.42
N TYR A 143 -2.19 10.25 -16.14
CA TYR A 143 -1.46 9.35 -15.25
C TYR A 143 -2.48 8.54 -14.46
N VAL A 144 -2.40 7.22 -14.57
CA VAL A 144 -3.18 6.26 -13.78
C VAL A 144 -2.26 5.71 -12.70
N ASN A 145 -2.48 6.17 -11.48
CA ASN A 145 -1.59 5.94 -10.35
C ASN A 145 -2.07 4.80 -9.46
N LEU A 146 -3.36 4.77 -9.12
CA LEU A 146 -3.94 3.74 -8.26
C LEU A 146 -4.98 2.92 -9.03
N PHE A 147 -5.04 1.63 -8.73
CA PHE A 147 -5.98 0.70 -9.35
C PHE A 147 -7.20 0.52 -8.45
N ILE A 148 -8.05 1.53 -8.42
CA ILE A 148 -9.24 1.60 -7.57
C ILE A 148 -10.47 1.74 -8.49
N PRO A 149 -11.58 1.03 -8.24
CA PRO A 149 -12.81 1.20 -9.00
C PRO A 149 -13.28 2.66 -8.97
N SER A 150 -13.36 3.29 -10.13
CA SER A 150 -13.63 4.73 -10.20
C SER A 150 -14.03 5.19 -11.58
N THR A 151 -14.74 6.32 -11.65
CA THR A 151 -15.02 7.03 -12.90
C THR A 151 -14.41 8.42 -12.83
N LEU A 152 -13.51 8.72 -13.77
CA LEU A 152 -12.94 10.05 -13.98
C LEU A 152 -13.71 10.76 -15.09
N ASP A 153 -14.27 11.93 -14.79
CA ASP A 153 -14.72 12.89 -15.80
C ASP A 153 -13.59 13.88 -16.14
N TRP A 154 -12.95 13.69 -17.30
CA TRP A 154 -11.91 14.57 -17.81
C TRP A 154 -12.52 15.65 -18.71
N THR A 155 -13.15 16.61 -18.06
CA THR A 155 -13.97 17.66 -18.69
C THR A 155 -13.25 18.44 -19.80
N GLU A 156 -11.97 18.78 -19.63
CA GLU A 156 -11.24 19.56 -20.64
C GLU A 156 -11.03 18.81 -21.96
N ARG A 157 -11.07 17.47 -21.93
CA ARG A 157 -10.98 16.63 -23.12
C ARG A 157 -12.33 16.06 -23.57
N LYS A 158 -13.40 16.28 -22.81
CA LYS A 158 -14.72 15.62 -23.01
C LYS A 158 -14.56 14.10 -23.08
N VAL A 159 -13.73 13.54 -22.20
CA VAL A 159 -13.45 12.11 -22.10
C VAL A 159 -13.81 11.66 -20.69
N THR A 160 -14.46 10.51 -20.58
CA THR A 160 -14.64 9.81 -19.31
C THR A 160 -13.78 8.55 -19.30
N VAL A 161 -13.11 8.27 -18.19
CA VAL A 161 -12.36 7.02 -18.00
C VAL A 161 -12.99 6.25 -16.85
N GLU A 162 -13.51 5.07 -17.14
CA GLU A 162 -14.07 4.16 -16.15
C GLU A 162 -13.07 3.05 -15.85
N GLN A 163 -12.67 2.93 -14.59
CA GLN A 163 -11.81 1.87 -14.09
C GLN A 163 -12.65 0.82 -13.36
N THR A 164 -12.59 -0.42 -13.85
CA THR A 164 -13.27 -1.57 -13.27
C THR A 164 -12.24 -2.60 -12.82
N THR A 165 -12.27 -2.97 -11.55
CA THR A 165 -11.33 -3.91 -10.94
C THR A 165 -11.89 -4.41 -9.60
N ASN A 166 -11.36 -5.53 -9.13
CA ASN A 166 -11.52 -5.97 -7.74
C ASN A 166 -10.19 -5.88 -6.96
N PHE A 167 -9.23 -5.09 -7.45
CA PHE A 167 -7.96 -4.85 -6.78
C PHE A 167 -8.22 -4.26 -5.38
N PRO A 168 -7.56 -4.76 -4.32
CA PRO A 168 -6.38 -5.64 -4.35
C PRO A 168 -6.69 -7.14 -4.19
N ASN A 169 -7.93 -7.60 -4.34
CA ASN A 169 -8.28 -9.03 -4.33
C ASN A 169 -8.02 -9.71 -5.69
N GLU A 170 -7.86 -8.92 -6.77
CA GLU A 170 -7.52 -9.38 -8.11
C GLU A 170 -6.31 -8.63 -8.68
N ASP A 171 -5.58 -9.32 -9.56
CA ASP A 171 -4.35 -8.84 -10.19
C ASP A 171 -4.58 -8.09 -11.53
N GLN A 172 -5.84 -7.73 -11.81
CA GLN A 172 -6.29 -7.14 -13.08
C GLN A 172 -7.09 -5.85 -12.86
N THR A 173 -6.92 -4.89 -13.78
CA THR A 173 -7.77 -3.70 -13.90
C THR A 173 -8.09 -3.41 -15.37
N SER A 174 -9.27 -2.85 -15.63
CA SER A 174 -9.71 -2.43 -16.97
C SER A 174 -10.03 -0.94 -16.97
N LEU A 175 -9.51 -0.21 -17.95
CA LEU A 175 -9.81 1.20 -18.20
C LEU A 175 -10.63 1.32 -19.49
N THR A 176 -11.90 1.67 -19.37
CA THR A 176 -12.79 1.95 -20.51
C THR A 176 -12.79 3.44 -20.80
N ILE A 177 -12.40 3.82 -22.00
CA ILE A 177 -12.39 5.19 -22.49
C ILE A 177 -13.73 5.50 -23.15
N LYS A 178 -14.44 6.53 -22.68
CA LYS A 178 -15.64 7.07 -23.31
C LYS A 178 -15.33 8.46 -23.87
N GLY A 179 -15.60 8.69 -25.15
CA GLY A 179 -15.16 9.85 -25.91
C GLY A 179 -13.99 9.55 -26.86
N ASN A 180 -13.59 10.55 -27.65
CA ASN A 180 -12.59 10.39 -28.71
C ASN A 180 -11.46 11.42 -28.54
N GLY A 181 -10.22 11.02 -28.82
CA GLY A 181 -9.10 11.98 -28.85
C GLY A 181 -7.72 11.35 -28.83
N LYS A 182 -6.70 12.13 -29.20
CA LYS A 182 -5.30 11.72 -29.13
C LYS A 182 -4.64 12.22 -27.85
N PHE A 183 -4.27 11.30 -26.96
CA PHE A 183 -3.59 11.59 -25.70
C PHE A 183 -2.84 10.36 -25.21
N ASP A 184 -1.89 10.60 -24.30
CA ASP A 184 -1.11 9.55 -23.66
C ASP A 184 -1.82 9.05 -22.41
N VAL A 185 -1.82 7.73 -22.21
CA VAL A 185 -2.17 7.11 -20.92
C VAL A 185 -0.89 6.54 -20.33
N ASN A 186 -0.41 7.15 -19.26
CA ASN A 186 0.71 6.67 -18.45
C ASN A 186 0.16 5.81 -17.32
N VAL A 187 0.26 4.50 -17.44
CA VAL A 187 -0.13 3.57 -16.38
C VAL A 187 1.07 3.27 -15.49
N ARG A 188 0.91 3.38 -14.17
CA ARG A 188 1.97 2.98 -13.25
C ARG A 188 2.26 1.49 -13.41
N VAL A 189 3.53 1.12 -13.44
CA VAL A 189 4.00 -0.26 -13.32
C VAL A 189 4.57 -0.39 -11.92
N PRO A 190 3.84 -0.97 -10.95
CA PRO A 190 4.27 -1.00 -9.55
C PRO A 190 5.62 -1.68 -9.37
N GLY A 191 6.43 -1.22 -8.41
CA GLY A 191 7.72 -1.85 -8.10
C GLY A 191 7.63 -3.34 -7.77
N TRP A 192 6.53 -3.77 -7.15
CA TRP A 192 6.29 -5.18 -6.77
C TRP A 192 5.90 -6.10 -7.94
N ALA A 193 5.52 -5.55 -9.11
CA ALA A 193 5.00 -6.29 -10.27
C ALA A 193 6.12 -6.95 -11.11
N THR A 194 7.03 -7.69 -10.46
CA THR A 194 8.22 -8.25 -11.13
C THR A 194 7.96 -9.53 -11.93
N LYS A 195 6.79 -10.17 -11.77
CA LYS A 195 6.31 -11.27 -12.63
C LYS A 195 5.80 -10.81 -14.00
N GLY A 196 5.75 -9.49 -14.23
CA GLY A 196 5.38 -8.88 -15.49
C GLY A 196 4.20 -7.92 -15.36
N PHE A 197 4.03 -7.12 -16.40
CA PHE A 197 2.94 -6.17 -16.54
C PHE A 197 2.40 -6.30 -17.96
N PHE A 198 1.22 -6.89 -18.09
CA PHE A 198 0.64 -7.28 -19.36
C PHE A 198 -0.46 -6.31 -19.76
N VAL A 199 -0.44 -5.87 -21.02
CA VAL A 199 -1.41 -4.92 -21.55
C VAL A 199 -2.15 -5.54 -22.72
N LYS A 200 -3.47 -5.48 -22.70
CA LYS A 200 -4.32 -5.67 -23.88
C LYS A 200 -5.06 -4.39 -24.18
N ILE A 201 -5.26 -4.11 -25.46
CA ILE A 201 -6.14 -3.02 -25.89
C ILE A 201 -7.15 -3.60 -26.87
N ASN A 202 -8.43 -3.46 -26.54
CA ASN A 202 -9.55 -4.06 -27.27
C ASN A 202 -9.34 -5.58 -27.49
N GLY A 203 -8.97 -6.29 -26.43
CA GLY A 203 -8.68 -7.73 -26.44
C GLY A 203 -7.37 -8.15 -27.11
N LYS A 204 -6.61 -7.23 -27.73
CA LYS A 204 -5.34 -7.53 -28.41
C LYS A 204 -4.14 -7.27 -27.51
N THR A 205 -3.32 -8.28 -27.27
CA THR A 205 -2.05 -8.15 -26.54
C THR A 205 -1.14 -7.11 -27.19
N GLN A 206 -0.60 -6.20 -26.38
CA GLN A 206 0.37 -5.21 -26.81
C GLN A 206 1.78 -5.66 -26.40
N ASN A 207 2.74 -5.59 -27.33
CA ASN A 207 4.14 -5.86 -27.03
C ASN A 207 4.82 -4.56 -26.58
N LEU A 208 4.64 -4.21 -25.30
CA LEU A 208 5.19 -3.00 -24.69
C LEU A 208 6.23 -3.38 -23.63
N GLN A 209 7.34 -2.64 -23.59
CA GLN A 209 8.37 -2.86 -22.58
C GLN A 209 7.99 -2.14 -21.27
N ALA A 210 7.34 -2.88 -20.38
CA ALA A 210 7.05 -2.40 -19.02
C ALA A 210 8.22 -2.70 -18.08
N LYS A 211 8.60 -1.74 -17.23
CA LYS A 211 9.63 -1.89 -16.21
C LYS A 211 9.01 -1.66 -14.82
N PRO A 212 9.18 -2.58 -13.84
CA PRO A 212 8.75 -2.33 -12.46
C PRO A 212 9.31 -1.02 -11.90
N GLY A 213 8.49 -0.28 -11.16
CA GLY A 213 8.85 1.03 -10.60
C GLY A 213 8.96 2.12 -11.66
N SER A 214 8.10 2.10 -12.67
CA SER A 214 8.07 3.13 -13.74
C SER A 214 6.65 3.44 -14.21
N TYR A 215 6.52 4.35 -15.17
CA TYR A 215 5.27 4.54 -15.92
C TYR A 215 5.42 3.96 -17.33
N LEU A 216 4.45 3.14 -17.73
CA LEU A 216 4.30 2.68 -19.10
C LEU A 216 3.41 3.66 -19.87
N LYS A 217 4.01 4.35 -20.84
CA LYS A 217 3.27 5.29 -21.70
C LYS A 217 2.60 4.57 -22.86
N ILE A 218 1.30 4.78 -23.02
CA ILE A 218 0.49 4.27 -24.13
C ILE A 218 -0.03 5.47 -24.94
N SER A 219 0.60 5.74 -26.08
CA SER A 219 0.26 6.87 -26.97
C SER A 219 -0.66 6.43 -28.10
N ARG A 220 -1.92 6.90 -28.11
CA ARG A 220 -2.93 6.51 -29.11
C ARG A 220 -3.92 7.62 -29.44
N ALA A 221 -4.60 7.45 -30.58
CA ALA A 221 -5.86 8.11 -30.87
C ALA A 221 -7.00 7.20 -30.38
N TRP A 222 -7.50 7.50 -29.20
CA TRP A 222 -8.56 6.75 -28.53
C TRP A 222 -9.92 7.01 -29.17
N LYS A 223 -10.70 5.94 -29.27
CA LYS A 223 -12.09 5.97 -29.69
C LYS A 223 -13.01 5.66 -28.52
N ASP A 224 -14.25 6.11 -28.65
CA ASP A 224 -15.30 5.77 -27.70
C ASP A 224 -15.45 4.24 -27.61
N GLY A 225 -15.41 3.72 -26.38
CA GLY A 225 -15.48 2.29 -26.09
C GLY A 225 -14.14 1.55 -26.17
N ASP A 226 -13.01 2.22 -26.43
CA ASP A 226 -11.70 1.57 -26.32
C ASP A 226 -11.45 1.11 -24.88
N VAL A 227 -10.91 -0.09 -24.72
CA VAL A 227 -10.63 -0.72 -23.42
C VAL A 227 -9.15 -1.05 -23.30
N ILE A 228 -8.52 -0.60 -22.21
CA ILE A 228 -7.16 -0.97 -21.82
C ILE A 228 -7.27 -1.96 -20.65
N GLU A 229 -6.88 -3.21 -20.86
CA GLU A 229 -6.81 -4.22 -19.80
C GLU A 229 -5.36 -4.34 -19.33
N LEU A 230 -5.14 -4.23 -18.02
CA LEU A 230 -3.85 -4.36 -17.36
C LEU A 230 -3.87 -5.57 -16.45
N LYS A 231 -2.85 -6.43 -16.52
CA LYS A 231 -2.65 -7.55 -15.60
C LYS A 231 -1.26 -7.52 -14.99
N MET A 232 -1.19 -7.65 -13.67
CA MET A 232 0.01 -7.51 -12.84
C MET A 232 0.08 -8.65 -11.83
N PRO A 233 0.56 -9.84 -12.22
CA PRO A 233 0.49 -11.02 -11.36
C PRO A 233 1.11 -10.78 -9.99
N PHE A 234 0.32 -11.00 -8.94
CA PHE A 234 0.79 -10.91 -7.57
C PHE A 234 1.77 -12.03 -7.26
N GLN A 235 2.66 -11.75 -6.32
CA GLN A 235 3.61 -12.72 -5.79
C GLN A 235 3.88 -12.40 -4.33
N PHE A 236 4.33 -13.42 -3.60
CA PHE A 236 4.85 -13.21 -2.26
C PHE A 236 6.21 -12.53 -2.32
N HIS A 237 6.43 -11.58 -1.41
CA HIS A 237 7.75 -11.00 -1.19
C HIS A 237 7.93 -10.61 0.28
N LEU A 238 9.19 -10.48 0.68
CA LEU A 238 9.61 -10.15 2.04
C LEU A 238 10.12 -8.71 2.09
N ASP A 239 9.76 -7.98 3.14
CA ASP A 239 10.20 -6.61 3.42
C ASP A 239 10.89 -6.56 4.80
N PRO A 240 12.23 -6.71 4.85
CA PRO A 240 12.98 -6.79 6.10
C PRO A 240 13.06 -5.44 6.81
N VAL A 241 13.12 -5.47 8.15
CA VAL A 241 13.54 -4.31 8.92
C VAL A 241 15.00 -4.01 8.57
N MET A 242 15.29 -2.74 8.28
CA MET A 242 16.53 -2.32 7.64
C MET A 242 17.82 -2.74 8.37
N ASP A 243 17.80 -2.78 9.70
CA ASP A 243 18.90 -3.15 10.59
C ASP A 243 18.81 -4.58 11.12
N GLN A 244 17.80 -5.37 10.72
CA GLN A 244 17.64 -6.75 11.17
C GLN A 244 16.94 -7.62 10.10
N GLN A 245 17.72 -8.23 9.20
CA GLN A 245 17.23 -8.87 7.97
C GLN A 245 16.30 -10.08 8.18
N ASN A 246 16.43 -10.83 9.27
CA ASN A 246 15.52 -11.94 9.57
C ASN A 246 14.18 -11.47 10.14
N ILE A 247 14.08 -10.23 10.63
CA ILE A 247 12.83 -9.66 11.10
C ILE A 247 12.17 -8.96 9.92
N THR A 248 11.16 -9.59 9.33
CA THR A 248 10.61 -9.17 8.04
C THR A 248 9.10 -9.28 7.99
N SER A 249 8.47 -8.39 7.23
CA SER A 249 7.07 -8.52 6.85
C SER A 249 6.90 -9.38 5.61
N LEU A 250 5.72 -9.98 5.47
CA LEU A 250 5.32 -10.76 4.30
C LEU A 250 4.23 -9.98 3.53
N PHE A 251 4.41 -9.86 2.22
CA PHE A 251 3.45 -9.22 1.33
C PHE A 251 2.96 -10.18 0.26
N TYR A 252 1.75 -9.95 -0.25
CA TYR A 252 1.25 -10.52 -1.50
C TYR A 252 0.81 -9.38 -2.42
N GLY A 253 1.58 -9.14 -3.49
CA GLY A 253 1.43 -7.90 -4.27
C GLY A 253 1.70 -6.65 -3.40
N PRO A 254 0.78 -5.66 -3.36
CA PRO A 254 0.94 -4.47 -2.51
C PRO A 254 0.49 -4.68 -1.04
N ILE A 255 -0.13 -5.82 -0.73
CA ILE A 255 -0.84 -6.01 0.55
C ILE A 255 0.06 -6.72 1.56
N LEU A 256 0.25 -6.08 2.72
CA LEU A 256 0.91 -6.66 3.87
C LEU A 256 -0.01 -7.68 4.54
N LEU A 257 0.53 -8.86 4.77
CA LEU A 257 -0.16 -9.96 5.43
C LEU A 257 0.24 -10.02 6.91
N ALA A 258 -0.77 -10.04 7.78
CA ALA A 258 -0.58 -10.12 9.22
C ALA A 258 -0.89 -11.55 9.71
N ALA A 259 0.05 -12.14 10.44
CA ALA A 259 -0.19 -13.38 11.16
C ALA A 259 -1.25 -13.14 12.23
N GLN A 260 -2.31 -13.94 12.22
CA GLN A 260 -3.35 -13.88 13.25
C GLN A 260 -2.86 -14.58 14.51
N GLU A 261 -2.88 -13.86 15.63
CA GLU A 261 -2.35 -14.33 16.89
C GLU A 261 -3.50 -14.66 17.85
N PRO A 262 -3.66 -15.90 18.30
CA PRO A 262 -4.70 -16.21 19.30
C PRO A 262 -4.34 -15.61 20.67
N GLU A 263 -3.05 -15.48 20.97
CA GLU A 263 -2.53 -15.11 22.30
C GLU A 263 -1.44 -14.05 22.23
N ALA A 264 -1.20 -13.37 23.36
CA ALA A 264 -0.12 -12.39 23.48
C ALA A 264 1.26 -13.01 23.21
N ARG A 265 2.16 -12.26 22.57
CA ARG A 265 3.53 -12.70 22.27
C ARG A 265 4.54 -11.64 22.70
N LYS A 266 5.71 -12.11 23.15
CA LYS A 266 6.86 -11.25 23.45
C LYS A 266 7.91 -11.33 22.34
N ASP A 267 8.10 -12.53 21.81
CA ASP A 267 9.05 -12.79 20.73
C ASP A 267 8.40 -12.64 19.37
N TRP A 268 9.20 -12.31 18.35
CA TRP A 268 8.77 -12.32 16.96
C TRP A 268 8.28 -13.71 16.53
N ARG A 269 7.31 -13.77 15.63
CA ARG A 269 6.77 -15.05 15.17
C ARG A 269 7.76 -15.71 14.22
N LYS A 270 8.31 -16.84 14.65
CA LYS A 270 9.18 -17.65 13.82
C LYS A 270 8.36 -18.34 12.73
N ILE A 271 8.83 -18.24 11.49
CA ILE A 271 8.32 -19.03 10.35
C ILE A 271 9.48 -19.57 9.53
N SER A 272 9.28 -20.72 8.89
CA SER A 272 10.25 -21.28 7.94
C SER A 272 9.71 -21.20 6.52
N LEU A 273 10.50 -20.64 5.60
CA LEU A 273 10.13 -20.54 4.18
C LEU A 273 11.17 -21.25 3.32
N ALA A 274 10.74 -21.85 2.21
CA ALA A 274 11.65 -22.43 1.22
C ALA A 274 12.49 -21.32 0.57
N ALA A 275 13.81 -21.45 0.58
CA ALA A 275 14.75 -20.44 0.12
C ALA A 275 14.71 -20.21 -1.40
N ASP A 276 14.34 -21.24 -2.17
CA ASP A 276 14.29 -21.18 -3.63
C ASP A 276 13.00 -20.51 -4.14
N ASP A 277 11.87 -20.75 -3.46
CA ASP A 277 10.59 -20.12 -3.73
C ASP A 277 9.71 -20.14 -2.47
N ILE A 278 9.58 -18.98 -1.82
CA ILE A 278 8.82 -18.85 -0.56
C ILE A 278 7.35 -19.24 -0.71
N SER A 279 6.79 -19.19 -1.93
CA SER A 279 5.39 -19.57 -2.16
C SER A 279 5.13 -21.06 -1.91
N LYS A 280 6.17 -21.92 -1.99
CA LYS A 280 6.06 -23.35 -1.69
C LYS A 280 5.73 -23.64 -0.22
N SER A 281 6.03 -22.69 0.67
CA SER A 281 5.73 -22.78 2.11
C SER A 281 4.40 -22.14 2.48
N ILE A 282 3.68 -21.54 1.53
CA ILE A 282 2.48 -20.76 1.77
C ILE A 282 1.31 -21.42 1.04
N LYS A 283 0.25 -21.75 1.78
CA LYS A 283 -1.01 -22.28 1.21
C LYS A 283 -2.11 -21.24 1.38
N GLY A 284 -3.16 -21.27 0.57
CA GLY A 284 -4.29 -20.35 0.78
C GLY A 284 -5.10 -20.06 -0.46
N ASP A 285 -5.96 -19.07 -0.33
CA ASP A 285 -6.84 -18.56 -1.38
C ASP A 285 -6.45 -17.11 -1.73
N PRO A 286 -5.77 -16.90 -2.86
CA PRO A 286 -5.40 -15.57 -3.34
C PRO A 286 -6.56 -14.60 -3.53
N GLN A 287 -7.78 -15.07 -3.84
CA GLN A 287 -8.94 -14.18 -4.05
C GLN A 287 -9.46 -13.62 -2.73
N ARG A 288 -9.34 -14.41 -1.65
CA ARG A 288 -9.66 -13.97 -0.28
C ARG A 288 -8.50 -13.27 0.41
N LEU A 289 -7.30 -13.32 -0.17
CA LEU A 289 -6.05 -12.87 0.46
C LEU A 289 -5.78 -13.57 1.80
N GLU A 290 -6.28 -14.80 1.96
CA GLU A 290 -6.11 -15.61 3.16
C GLU A 290 -5.13 -16.74 2.91
N PHE A 291 -4.08 -16.81 3.72
CA PHE A 291 -2.99 -17.75 3.57
C PHE A 291 -2.64 -18.44 4.89
N THR A 292 -1.89 -19.53 4.83
CA THR A 292 -1.49 -20.31 6.00
C THR A 292 -0.03 -20.72 5.87
N ILE A 293 0.72 -20.50 6.95
CA ILE A 293 2.11 -20.92 7.14
C ILE A 293 2.19 -21.55 8.53
N ASP A 294 2.66 -22.79 8.64
CA ASP A 294 2.76 -23.52 9.92
C ASP A 294 1.44 -23.48 10.73
N ASP A 295 0.31 -23.71 10.06
CA ASP A 295 -1.07 -23.66 10.61
C ASP A 295 -1.53 -22.31 11.17
N VAL A 296 -0.78 -21.23 10.91
CA VAL A 296 -1.14 -19.85 11.28
C VAL A 296 -1.78 -19.16 10.10
N LEU A 297 -2.96 -18.58 10.31
CA LEU A 297 -3.65 -17.74 9.31
C LEU A 297 -2.92 -16.41 9.12
N PHE A 298 -2.72 -16.04 7.86
CA PHE A 298 -2.24 -14.75 7.40
C PHE A 298 -3.32 -14.12 6.53
N LYS A 299 -3.68 -12.87 6.81
CA LYS A 299 -4.68 -12.13 6.04
C LYS A 299 -4.31 -10.64 5.95
N PRO A 300 -4.98 -9.82 5.13
CA PRO A 300 -4.62 -8.41 4.99
C PRO A 300 -4.60 -7.68 6.33
N PHE A 301 -3.55 -6.88 6.55
CA PHE A 301 -3.39 -6.16 7.81
C PHE A 301 -4.50 -5.13 8.05
N TYR A 302 -5.04 -4.52 6.99
CA TYR A 302 -6.15 -3.58 7.10
C TYR A 302 -7.46 -4.27 7.55
N GLU A 303 -7.63 -5.58 7.34
CA GLU A 303 -8.77 -6.39 7.82
C GLU A 303 -8.50 -7.13 9.13
N THR A 304 -7.39 -6.82 9.80
CA THR A 304 -7.00 -7.47 11.04
C THR A 304 -7.34 -6.61 12.24
N TYR A 305 -8.39 -6.95 12.99
CA TYR A 305 -8.84 -6.21 14.19
C TYR A 305 -8.49 -6.90 15.51
N GLY A 306 -8.25 -8.21 15.46
CA GLY A 306 -7.76 -8.99 16.59
C GLY A 306 -6.27 -8.77 16.83
N ARG A 307 -5.65 -9.73 17.52
CA ARG A 307 -4.22 -9.70 17.79
C ARG A 307 -3.42 -10.22 16.60
N TYR A 308 -2.26 -9.62 16.35
CA TYR A 308 -1.47 -9.92 15.16
C TYR A 308 0.04 -9.75 15.31
N SER A 309 0.78 -10.33 14.37
CA SER A 309 2.19 -10.02 14.12
C SER A 309 2.39 -9.69 12.64
N VAL A 310 2.95 -8.50 12.35
CA VAL A 310 3.27 -8.04 10.98
C VAL A 310 4.73 -8.25 10.60
N TYR A 311 5.63 -8.25 11.59
CA TYR A 311 7.02 -8.64 11.42
C TYR A 311 7.24 -10.00 12.05
N LEU A 312 7.99 -10.83 11.35
CA LEU A 312 8.19 -12.24 11.60
C LEU A 312 9.69 -12.52 11.67
N ASP A 313 10.10 -13.50 12.46
CA ASP A 313 11.47 -14.03 12.47
C ASP A 313 11.57 -15.15 11.41
N VAL A 314 12.01 -14.78 10.20
CA VAL A 314 12.03 -15.66 9.05
C VAL A 314 13.34 -16.43 8.96
N VAL A 315 13.21 -17.74 8.81
CA VAL A 315 14.30 -18.64 8.46
C VAL A 315 14.06 -19.19 7.05
N LEU A 316 15.01 -18.93 6.14
CA LEU A 316 15.00 -19.54 4.81
C LEU A 316 15.72 -20.90 4.86
N LYS A 317 15.08 -21.94 4.33
CA LYS A 317 15.59 -23.33 4.32
C LYS A 317 15.76 -23.84 2.89
#